data_AF-A0A350JFV4-F1
#
_entry.id   AF-A0A350JFV4-F1
#
_cell.length_a   1.000
_cell.length_b   1.000
_cell.length_c   1.000
_cell.angle_alpha   90.00
_cell.angle_beta   90.00
_cell.angle_gamma   90.00
#
_symmetry.space_group_name_H-M   'P 1'
#
loop_
_entity.id
_entity.type
_entity.pdbx_description
1 polymer ?
#
loop_
_entity_poly.entity_id
_entity_poly.type
_entity_poly.pdbx_seq_one_letter_code
_entity_poly.pdbx_strand_id
1 'polypeptide(L)'
;MADRLKKWLHEYLGEAVYGGIDGCVTTFAVVAGSEGAGLGTEVVIILGCANLIADGFSMSVGAYLSSKSEKARYSKERQNEYWEIENKRESEVDEVREIFSELGFEGNLLENVVDKITE
;
A
#
# COMPACT_ATOMS: atom_id res chain seq x y z
N MET A 1 -15.80 13.65 -16.75
CA MET A 1 -14.57 14.35 -16.28
C MET A 1 -14.58 14.54 -14.78
N ALA A 2 -15.67 15.02 -14.18
CA ALA A 2 -15.83 15.17 -12.73
C ALA A 2 -15.67 13.86 -11.93
N ASP A 3 -16.20 12.73 -12.40
CA ASP A 3 -16.12 11.44 -11.67
C ASP A 3 -14.70 10.86 -11.61
N ARG A 4 -13.90 11.08 -12.66
CA ARG A 4 -12.49 10.67 -12.67
C ARG A 4 -11.67 11.49 -11.68
N LEU A 5 -11.98 12.78 -11.55
CA LEU A 5 -11.34 13.66 -10.58
C LEU A 5 -11.69 13.27 -9.14
N LYS A 6 -12.98 12.98 -8.87
CA LYS A 6 -13.44 12.48 -7.56
C LYS A 6 -12.76 11.17 -7.17
N LYS A 7 -12.67 10.22 -8.11
CA LYS A 7 -12.00 8.94 -7.86
C LYS A 7 -10.52 9.14 -7.56
N TRP A 8 -9.83 9.96 -8.34
CA TRP A 8 -8.42 10.26 -8.11
C TRP A 8 -8.20 10.94 -6.75
N LEU A 9 -9.02 11.92 -6.40
CA LEU A 9 -8.97 12.56 -5.08
C LEU A 9 -9.19 11.53 -3.96
N HIS A 10 -10.15 10.62 -4.09
CA HIS A 10 -10.40 9.62 -3.05
C HIS A 10 -9.25 8.61 -2.89
N GLU A 11 -8.54 8.32 -3.96
CA GLU A 11 -7.50 7.29 -4.02
C GLU A 11 -6.12 7.85 -3.65
N TYR A 12 -5.81 9.11 -4.00
CA TYR A 12 -4.46 9.68 -3.86
C TYR A 12 -4.35 10.90 -2.91
N LEU A 13 -5.46 11.41 -2.35
CA LEU A 13 -5.40 12.58 -1.47
C LEU A 13 -4.55 12.33 -0.22
N GLY A 14 -4.64 11.14 0.37
CA GLY A 14 -3.81 10.76 1.52
C GLY A 14 -2.32 10.81 1.20
N GLU A 15 -1.91 10.20 0.08
CA GLU A 15 -0.53 10.21 -0.39
C GLU A 15 -0.04 11.62 -0.74
N ALA A 16 -0.89 12.44 -1.37
CA ALA A 16 -0.57 13.83 -1.71
C ALA A 16 -0.39 14.72 -0.49
N VAL A 17 -1.25 14.59 0.52
CA VAL A 17 -1.12 15.31 1.79
C VAL A 17 0.12 14.86 2.55
N TYR A 18 0.35 13.55 2.64
CA TYR A 18 1.53 13.00 3.30
C TYR A 18 2.82 13.48 2.64
N GLY A 19 2.93 13.35 1.31
CA GLY A 19 4.10 13.82 0.57
C GLY A 19 4.30 15.33 0.64
N GLY A 20 3.22 16.12 0.64
CA GLY A 20 3.29 17.57 0.83
C GLY A 20 3.82 17.96 2.20
N ILE A 21 3.31 17.33 3.27
CA ILE A 21 3.78 17.58 4.64
C ILE A 21 5.22 17.16 4.82
N ASP A 22 5.58 15.94 4.40
CA ASP A 22 6.93 15.42 4.56
C ASP A 22 7.94 16.28 3.78
N GLY A 23 7.66 16.59 2.51
CA GLY A 23 8.51 17.47 1.70
C GLY A 23 8.67 18.88 2.27
N CYS A 24 7.63 19.45 2.90
CA CYS A 24 7.75 20.72 3.60
C CYS A 24 8.67 20.61 4.82
N VAL A 25 8.53 19.56 5.63
CA VAL A 25 9.29 19.37 6.86
C VAL A 25 10.76 19.06 6.56
N THR A 26 11.05 18.15 5.62
CA THR A 26 12.43 17.78 5.25
C THR A 26 13.16 18.95 4.62
N THR A 27 12.52 19.66 3.68
CA THR A 27 13.11 20.84 3.04
C THR A 27 13.35 21.96 4.04
N PHE A 28 12.42 22.19 4.97
CA PHE A 28 12.62 23.16 6.05
C PHE A 28 13.82 22.79 6.94
N ALA A 29 13.93 21.53 7.33
CA ALA A 29 15.07 21.05 8.14
C ALA A 29 16.41 21.25 7.42
N VAL A 30 16.48 20.95 6.11
CA VAL A 30 17.68 21.16 5.30
C VAL A 30 18.03 22.64 5.20
N VAL A 31 17.06 23.51 4.93
CA VAL A 31 17.28 24.96 4.82
C VAL A 31 17.70 25.57 6.16
N ALA A 32 17.00 25.24 7.25
CA ALA A 32 17.30 25.73 8.59
C ALA A 32 18.66 25.23 9.09
N GLY A 33 19.00 23.97 8.85
CA GLY A 33 20.31 23.41 9.18
C GLY A 33 21.45 24.05 8.38
N SER A 34 21.20 24.34 7.10
CA SER A 34 22.18 24.98 6.22
C SER A 34 22.44 26.44 6.60
N GLU A 35 21.39 27.18 6.96
CA GLU A 35 21.52 28.55 7.50
C GLU A 35 22.25 28.54 8.84
N GLY A 36 21.86 27.65 9.77
CA GLY A 36 22.49 27.56 11.09
C GLY A 36 23.97 27.17 11.03
N ALA A 37 24.41 26.53 9.94
CA ALA A 37 25.81 26.23 9.65
C ALA A 37 26.57 27.40 8.98
N GLY A 38 25.91 28.52 8.70
CA GLY A 38 26.48 29.70 8.06
C GLY A 38 26.76 29.53 6.57
N LEU A 39 26.04 28.63 5.87
CA LEU A 39 26.23 28.44 4.43
C LEU A 39 25.66 29.62 3.64
N GLY A 40 26.30 29.93 2.50
CA GLY A 40 25.83 30.98 1.61
C GLY A 40 24.47 30.66 0.99
N THR A 41 23.65 31.69 0.77
CA THR A 41 22.27 31.57 0.25
C THR A 41 22.16 30.73 -1.02
N GLU A 42 23.12 30.84 -1.93
CA GLU A 42 23.16 30.04 -3.16
C GLU A 42 23.24 28.53 -2.86
N VAL A 43 24.08 28.15 -1.89
CA VAL A 43 24.23 26.75 -1.45
C VAL A 43 22.95 26.26 -0.80
N VAL A 44 22.31 27.08 0.03
CA VAL A 44 21.04 26.73 0.69
C VAL A 44 19.92 26.44 -0.33
N ILE A 45 19.81 27.26 -1.37
CA ILE A 45 18.81 27.06 -2.44
C ILE A 45 19.09 25.77 -3.21
N ILE A 46 20.35 25.52 -3.57
CA ILE A 46 20.74 24.30 -4.29
C ILE A 46 20.42 23.07 -3.45
N LEU A 47 20.79 23.07 -2.16
CA LEU A 47 20.54 21.95 -1.25
C LEU A 47 19.04 21.70 -1.03
N GLY A 48 18.26 22.76 -0.80
CA GLY A 48 16.80 22.64 -0.63
C GLY A 48 16.11 22.06 -1.86
N CYS A 49 16.44 22.56 -3.05
CA CYS A 49 15.89 22.05 -4.31
C CYS A 49 16.32 20.60 -4.59
N ALA A 50 17.60 20.28 -4.36
CA ALA A 50 18.11 18.93 -4.54
C ALA A 50 17.41 17.94 -3.60
N ASN A 51 17.24 18.31 -2.32
CA ASN A 51 16.52 17.48 -1.35
C ASN A 51 15.06 17.26 -1.75
N LEU A 52 14.34 18.33 -2.11
CA LEU A 52 12.94 18.23 -2.51
C LEU A 52 12.73 17.31 -3.72
N ILE A 53 13.61 17.39 -4.73
CA ILE A 53 13.55 16.52 -5.90
C ILE A 53 13.87 15.07 -5.51
N ALA A 54 14.87 14.85 -4.66
CA ALA A 54 15.26 13.52 -4.19
C ALA A 54 14.12 12.86 -3.40
N ASP A 55 13.49 13.59 -2.48
CA ASP A 55 12.37 13.10 -1.67
C ASP A 55 11.18 12.72 -2.57
N GLY A 56 10.79 13.62 -3.48
CA GLY A 56 9.68 13.37 -4.41
C GLY A 56 9.95 12.17 -5.33
N PHE A 57 11.18 12.01 -5.82
CA PHE A 57 11.57 10.88 -6.65
C PHE A 57 11.55 9.56 -5.87
N SER A 58 12.14 9.57 -4.66
CA SER A 58 12.18 8.40 -3.77
C SER A 58 10.78 7.91 -3.44
N MET A 59 9.88 8.80 -3.05
CA MET A 59 8.48 8.47 -2.76
C MET A 59 7.75 7.93 -3.99
N SER A 60 7.92 8.57 -5.15
CA SER A 60 7.25 8.16 -6.40
C SER A 60 7.69 6.76 -6.84
N VAL A 61 8.99 6.49 -6.81
CA VAL A 61 9.54 5.17 -7.13
C VAL A 61 9.10 4.14 -6.10
N GLY A 62 9.10 4.50 -4.82
CA GLY A 62 8.61 3.66 -3.73
C GLY A 62 7.15 3.24 -3.93
N ALA A 63 6.26 4.20 -4.22
CA ALA A 63 4.85 3.94 -4.47
C ALA A 63 4.64 3.02 -5.69
N TYR A 64 5.35 3.28 -6.79
CA TYR A 64 5.30 2.43 -7.98
C TYR A 64 5.76 0.99 -7.71
N LEU A 65 6.90 0.83 -7.02
CA LEU A 65 7.43 -0.49 -6.66
C LEU A 65 6.52 -1.22 -5.67
N SER A 66 5.92 -0.50 -4.73
CA SER A 66 4.93 -1.05 -3.79
C SER A 66 3.71 -1.62 -4.55
N SER A 67 3.10 -0.81 -5.41
CA SER A 67 1.95 -1.24 -6.23
C SER A 67 2.31 -2.41 -7.16
N LYS A 68 3.52 -2.41 -7.75
CA LYS A 68 4.00 -3.52 -8.58
C LYS A 68 4.19 -4.80 -7.76
N SER A 69 4.77 -4.68 -6.57
CA SER A 69 5.02 -5.80 -5.66
C SER A 69 3.71 -6.40 -5.15
N GLU A 70 2.72 -5.57 -4.82
CA GLU A 70 1.40 -6.03 -4.39
C GLU A 70 0.69 -6.82 -5.49
N LYS A 71 0.72 -6.33 -6.73
CA LYS A 71 0.17 -7.06 -7.90
C LYS A 71 0.88 -8.39 -8.14
N ALA A 72 2.21 -8.40 -8.03
CA ALA A 72 2.99 -9.63 -8.19
C ALA A 72 2.68 -10.63 -7.08
N ARG A 73 2.56 -10.18 -5.84
CA ARG A 73 2.18 -10.99 -4.69
C ARG A 73 0.77 -11.56 -4.85
N TYR A 74 -0.22 -10.74 -5.20
CA TYR A 74 -1.59 -11.19 -5.46
C TYR A 74 -1.64 -12.26 -6.56
N SER A 75 -0.93 -12.05 -7.67
CA SER A 75 -0.87 -13.02 -8.77
C SER A 75 -0.24 -14.35 -8.35
N LYS A 76 0.80 -14.29 -7.50
CA LYS A 76 1.46 -15.48 -6.96
C LYS A 76 0.56 -16.23 -5.99
N GLU A 77 -0.05 -15.52 -5.04
CA GLU A 77 -0.97 -16.10 -4.06
C GLU A 77 -2.14 -16.79 -4.78
N ARG A 78 -2.75 -16.10 -5.75
CA ARG A 78 -3.82 -16.65 -6.56
C ARG A 78 -3.43 -17.94 -7.29
N GLN A 79 -2.19 -18.05 -7.76
CA GLN A 79 -1.71 -19.28 -8.39
C GLN A 79 -1.49 -20.41 -7.39
N ASN A 80 -0.98 -20.08 -6.19
CA ASN A 80 -0.82 -21.04 -5.11
C ASN A 80 -2.18 -21.58 -4.67
N GLU A 81 -3.16 -20.71 -4.42
CA GLU A 81 -4.55 -21.05 -4.07
C GLU A 81 -5.18 -22.04 -5.06
N TYR A 82 -5.07 -21.78 -6.37
CA TYR A 82 -5.58 -22.73 -7.37
C TYR A 82 -4.91 -24.10 -7.27
N TRP A 83 -3.60 -24.13 -7.03
CA TRP A 83 -2.88 -25.37 -6.84
C TRP A 83 -3.30 -26.08 -5.54
N GLU A 84 -3.56 -25.35 -4.45
CA GLU A 84 -3.99 -25.93 -3.16
C GLU A 84 -5.42 -26.48 -3.24
N ILE A 85 -6.33 -25.80 -3.93
CA ILE A 85 -7.68 -26.32 -4.23
C ILE A 85 -7.61 -27.67 -4.97
N GLU A 86 -6.67 -27.80 -5.92
CA GLU A 86 -6.50 -29.04 -6.69
C GLU A 86 -5.76 -30.16 -5.93
N ASN A 87 -4.83 -29.82 -5.03
CA ASN A 87 -3.88 -30.78 -4.44
C ASN A 87 -4.07 -31.00 -2.93
N LYS A 88 -4.80 -30.13 -2.22
CA LYS A 88 -4.98 -30.12 -0.76
C LYS A 88 -6.43 -29.86 -0.34
N ARG A 89 -7.39 -30.43 -1.08
CA ARG A 89 -8.83 -30.24 -0.89
C ARG A 89 -9.32 -30.24 0.56
N GLU A 90 -8.91 -31.22 1.37
CA GLU A 90 -9.35 -31.33 2.77
C GLU A 90 -8.90 -30.12 3.61
N SER A 91 -7.65 -29.67 3.41
CA SER A 91 -7.10 -28.51 4.10
C SER A 91 -7.85 -27.22 3.73
N GLU A 92 -8.18 -27.04 2.46
CA GLU A 92 -8.94 -25.87 1.98
C GLU A 92 -10.37 -25.82 2.54
N VAL A 93 -11.01 -26.99 2.69
CA VAL A 93 -12.34 -27.08 3.32
C VAL A 93 -12.27 -26.68 4.78
N ASP A 94 -11.22 -27.13 5.49
CA ASP A 94 -10.99 -26.76 6.88
C ASP A 94 -10.68 -25.25 7.04
N GLU A 95 -9.92 -24.66 6.11
CA GLU A 95 -9.65 -23.22 6.10
C GLU A 95 -10.94 -22.39 5.88
N VAL A 96 -11.79 -22.79 4.93
CA VAL A 96 -13.11 -22.16 4.74
C VAL A 96 -13.95 -22.28 6.02
N ARG A 97 -13.95 -23.45 6.68
CA ARG A 97 -14.65 -23.64 7.95
C ARG A 97 -14.12 -22.73 9.05
N GLU A 98 -12.81 -22.57 9.16
CA GLU A 98 -12.17 -21.69 10.13
C GLU A 98 -12.56 -20.22 9.90
N ILE A 99 -12.47 -19.73 8.66
CA ILE A 99 -12.84 -18.35 8.30
C ILE A 99 -14.29 -18.04 8.67
N PHE A 100 -15.24 -18.93 8.32
CA PHE A 100 -16.65 -18.70 8.64
C PHE A 100 -16.95 -18.86 10.14
N SER A 101 -16.23 -19.74 10.83
CA SER A 101 -16.30 -19.83 12.29
C SER A 101 -15.87 -18.53 12.96
N GLU A 102 -14.76 -17.91 12.51
CA GLU A 102 -14.28 -16.62 13.01
C GLU A 102 -15.27 -15.47 12.74
N LEU A 103 -16.03 -15.54 11.65
CA LEU A 103 -17.13 -14.62 11.37
C LEU A 103 -18.37 -14.83 12.25
N GLY A 104 -18.35 -15.84 13.13
CA GLY A 104 -19.42 -16.14 14.09
C GLY A 104 -20.49 -17.10 13.58
N PHE A 105 -20.23 -17.84 12.50
CA PHE A 105 -21.12 -18.91 12.05
C PHE A 105 -20.89 -20.17 12.88
N GLU A 106 -21.97 -20.81 13.35
CA GLU A 106 -21.89 -21.97 14.23
C GLU A 106 -22.85 -23.09 13.83
N GLY A 107 -22.53 -24.31 14.28
CA GLY A 107 -23.39 -25.49 14.15
C GLY A 107 -23.76 -25.83 12.71
N ASN A 108 -25.02 -26.20 12.49
CA ASN A 108 -25.50 -26.60 11.17
C ASN A 108 -25.40 -25.49 10.11
N LEU A 109 -25.43 -24.21 10.51
CA LEU A 109 -25.32 -23.11 9.55
C LEU A 109 -23.91 -23.02 8.98
N LEU A 110 -22.89 -23.21 9.80
CA LEU A 110 -21.49 -23.23 9.37
C LEU A 110 -21.25 -24.34 8.36
N GLU A 111 -21.61 -25.59 8.70
CA GLU A 111 -21.39 -26.73 7.79
C GLU A 111 -22.14 -26.57 6.46
N ASN A 112 -23.37 -26.09 6.48
CA ASN A 112 -24.12 -25.84 5.23
C ASN A 112 -23.46 -24.78 4.34
N VAL A 113 -22.84 -23.76 4.93
CA VAL A 113 -22.12 -22.71 4.17
C VAL A 113 -20.82 -23.27 3.60
N VAL A 114 -20.06 -23.99 4.42
CA VAL A 114 -18.81 -24.64 3.99
C VAL A 114 -19.09 -25.58 2.82
N ASP A 115 -20.01 -26.53 3.00
CA ASP A 115 -20.37 -27.51 1.97
C ASP A 115 -20.81 -26.84 0.66
N LYS A 116 -21.55 -25.73 0.74
CA LYS A 116 -22.03 -25.03 -0.46
C LYS A 116 -20.93 -24.26 -1.19
N ILE A 117 -19.96 -23.71 -0.46
CA ILE A 117 -18.81 -22.99 -1.03
C ILE A 117 -17.81 -23.98 -1.62
N THR A 118 -17.68 -25.14 -0.99
CA THR A 118 -16.74 -26.19 -1.37
C THR A 118 -17.38 -27.28 -2.22
N GLU A 119 -18.50 -27.05 -2.91
CA GLU A 119 -19.09 -28.05 -3.83
C GLU A 119 -18.30 -28.21 -5.14
#